data_AF-A0A671SYK2-F1
#
_entry.id   AF-A0A671SYK2-F1
#
_cell.length_a   1.000
_cell.length_b   1.000
_cell.length_c   1.000
_cell.angle_alpha   90.00
_cell.angle_beta   90.00
_cell.angle_gamma   90.00
#
_symmetry.space_group_name_H-M   'P 1'
#
loop_
_entity.id
_entity.type
_entity.pdbx_description
1 polymer ?
#
loop_
_entity_poly.entity_id
_entity_poly.type
_entity_poly.pdbx_seq_one_letter_code
_entity_poly.pdbx_strand_id
1 'polypeptide(L)'
;MEAYLRSCRDALKGCSKNSPGLHVVMGNEACDMDSMVSALTFAYFLSKSLDCKKMPVPVLNIPRAEFPLRSDSIFLLRETGLSQDCLLFRDEVALHGLHKNKQLMLTLVDHNILPSADSELEDAVVEVIDHHLLQRPTSPSCPVTVEPVGSCATLVTERIAQKAPEVLDQQVAQLLYGAIILDCVNMAPEAGKVTPKDSQYAVFLEKRFPKLPQRGALFQSLQNAKFDVSGLSTEQMLLKDMKAASGGDLKLAVSVIYMTLEAFLQRRGLQQDLCEFCHNHNYNLVVAMTISFNDSKEPFRQLAVYSSSTVYREEMSKALEKAKNNILDLKPMSSSYPDVKAFIQGNTLGSRKKVMPIITDFLKEREKKAYQCGNIEDLDLDDDSNQNQSESQQCPEDAGIEDDTQVPPTPMNSLVEGCPLDNGLPKISPEVLVEKVSKMASMEDTSPEGQ
;
A
#
# COMPACT_ATOMS: atom_id res chain seq x y z
N MET A 1 -4.03 -26.30 2.12
CA MET A 1 -2.96 -25.34 2.49
C MET A 1 -2.75 -25.17 4.00
N GLU A 2 -3.78 -25.09 4.83
CA GLU A 2 -3.64 -24.75 6.25
C GLU A 2 -2.69 -25.65 7.07
N ALA A 3 -2.76 -26.98 6.89
CA ALA A 3 -1.86 -27.93 7.56
C ALA A 3 -0.39 -27.68 7.23
N TYR A 4 -0.10 -27.22 6.01
CA TYR A 4 1.25 -26.84 5.58
C TYR A 4 1.71 -25.55 6.29
N LEU A 5 0.88 -24.53 6.37
CA LEU A 5 1.23 -23.28 7.07
C LEU A 5 1.50 -23.53 8.56
N ARG A 6 0.71 -24.40 9.21
CA ARG A 6 0.99 -24.85 10.58
C ARG A 6 2.35 -25.53 10.69
N SER A 7 2.67 -26.44 9.77
CA SER A 7 3.96 -27.13 9.80
C SER A 7 5.15 -26.19 9.56
N CYS A 8 5.00 -25.14 8.74
CA CYS A 8 6.00 -24.07 8.61
C CYS A 8 6.29 -23.37 9.94
N ARG A 9 5.22 -23.04 10.69
CA ARG A 9 5.37 -22.38 12.00
C ARG A 9 6.04 -23.29 13.04
N ASP A 10 5.67 -24.57 13.05
CA ASP A 10 6.28 -25.54 13.96
C ASP A 10 7.76 -25.79 13.63
N ALA A 11 8.11 -25.81 12.34
CA ALA A 11 9.49 -25.94 11.90
C ALA A 11 10.36 -24.76 12.34
N LEU A 12 9.84 -23.52 12.33
CA LEU A 12 10.56 -22.35 12.85
C LEU A 12 10.83 -22.43 14.34
N LYS A 13 9.87 -22.92 15.14
CA LYS A 13 10.06 -23.12 16.58
C LYS A 13 11.10 -24.21 16.90
N GLY A 14 11.24 -25.20 16.01
CA GLY A 14 12.18 -26.31 16.15
C GLY A 14 13.53 -26.13 15.45
N CYS A 15 13.79 -24.98 14.80
CA CYS A 15 15.04 -24.77 14.05
C CYS A 15 16.26 -24.77 14.98
N SER A 16 17.08 -25.82 14.85
CA SER A 16 18.40 -25.92 15.48
C SER A 16 19.51 -25.66 14.45
N LYS A 17 20.76 -25.51 14.92
CA LYS A 17 21.95 -25.30 14.06
C LYS A 17 22.16 -26.41 13.00
N ASN A 18 21.51 -27.57 13.12
CA ASN A 18 21.62 -28.69 12.18
C ASN A 18 20.40 -28.83 11.24
N SER A 19 19.50 -27.85 11.17
CA SER A 19 18.37 -27.91 10.24
C SER A 19 18.83 -27.71 8.78
N PRO A 20 18.13 -28.31 7.79
CA PRO A 20 18.47 -28.16 6.37
C PRO A 20 18.34 -26.73 5.83
N GLY A 21 17.85 -25.79 6.66
CA GLY A 21 17.60 -24.41 6.28
C GLY A 21 16.21 -24.19 5.67
N LEU A 22 15.89 -22.93 5.41
CA LEU A 22 14.61 -22.47 4.89
C LEU A 22 14.75 -21.90 3.48
N HIS A 23 13.76 -22.17 2.65
CA HIS A 23 13.51 -21.46 1.40
C HIS A 23 12.34 -20.52 1.62
N VAL A 24 12.65 -19.27 1.93
CA VAL A 24 11.64 -18.25 2.19
C VAL A 24 11.09 -17.73 0.86
N VAL A 25 9.77 -17.70 0.74
CA VAL A 25 9.07 -17.00 -0.35
C VAL A 25 8.44 -15.75 0.24
N MET A 26 8.73 -14.60 -0.34
CA MET A 26 8.39 -13.31 0.26
C MET A 26 7.85 -12.36 -0.80
N GLY A 27 6.76 -11.68 -0.46
CA GLY A 27 6.19 -10.56 -1.21
C GLY A 27 6.90 -9.23 -0.92
N ASN A 28 6.43 -8.14 -1.50
CA ASN A 28 6.96 -6.82 -1.21
C ASN A 28 6.57 -6.34 0.21
N GLU A 29 7.20 -5.25 0.65
CA GLU A 29 6.99 -4.62 1.95
C GLU A 29 5.60 -4.00 2.14
N ALA A 30 4.90 -3.63 1.05
CA ALA A 30 3.50 -3.23 1.12
C ALA A 30 2.60 -4.37 1.62
N CYS A 31 3.00 -5.62 1.36
CA CYS A 31 2.32 -6.85 1.75
C CYS A 31 0.82 -6.76 1.47
N ASP A 32 0.47 -6.30 0.28
CA ASP A 32 -0.91 -6.29 -0.17
C ASP A 32 -1.40 -7.70 -0.53
N MET A 33 -2.62 -7.79 -1.04
CA MET A 33 -3.24 -9.08 -1.32
C MET A 33 -2.44 -9.91 -2.32
N ASP A 34 -1.88 -9.27 -3.36
CA ASP A 34 -1.10 -9.97 -4.38
C ASP A 34 0.17 -10.57 -3.78
N SER A 35 0.96 -9.75 -3.09
CA SER A 35 2.15 -10.18 -2.37
C SER A 35 1.86 -11.32 -1.39
N MET A 36 0.81 -11.20 -0.57
CA MET A 36 0.43 -12.24 0.39
C MET A 36 0.03 -13.54 -0.33
N VAL A 37 -0.89 -13.46 -1.30
CA VAL A 37 -1.41 -14.63 -2.02
C VAL A 37 -0.30 -15.31 -2.81
N SER A 38 0.48 -14.54 -3.56
CA SER A 38 1.61 -15.03 -4.34
C SER A 38 2.62 -15.75 -3.45
N ALA A 39 2.98 -15.19 -2.29
CA ALA A 39 3.94 -15.84 -1.38
C ALA A 39 3.38 -17.16 -0.81
N LEU A 40 2.14 -17.14 -0.30
CA LEU A 40 1.49 -18.32 0.30
C LEU A 40 1.36 -19.46 -0.71
N THR A 41 0.86 -19.15 -1.89
CA THR A 41 0.53 -20.16 -2.92
C THR A 41 1.78 -20.69 -3.60
N PHE A 42 2.78 -19.83 -3.84
CA PHE A 42 4.05 -20.26 -4.43
C PHE A 42 4.88 -21.10 -3.45
N ALA A 43 4.96 -20.73 -2.17
CA ALA A 43 5.63 -21.56 -1.15
C ALA A 43 4.93 -22.92 -1.01
N TYR A 44 3.61 -22.95 -1.03
CA TYR A 44 2.85 -24.20 -1.00
C TYR A 44 3.14 -25.07 -2.23
N PHE A 45 3.21 -24.50 -3.42
CA PHE A 45 3.63 -25.19 -4.64
C PHE A 45 5.03 -25.79 -4.53
N LEU A 46 6.01 -25.02 -4.05
CA LEU A 46 7.36 -25.51 -3.81
C LEU A 46 7.38 -26.67 -2.81
N SER A 47 6.55 -26.60 -1.75
CA SER A 47 6.48 -27.66 -0.73
C SER A 47 5.96 -29.00 -1.25
N LYS A 48 5.23 -28.99 -2.37
CA LYS A 48 4.71 -30.18 -3.04
C LYS A 48 5.63 -30.71 -4.14
N SER A 49 6.65 -29.93 -4.50
CA SER A 49 7.65 -30.32 -5.48
C SER A 49 8.74 -31.19 -4.83
N LEU A 50 9.11 -32.30 -5.47
CA LEU A 50 10.04 -33.30 -4.91
C LEU A 50 11.49 -32.81 -4.75
N ASP A 51 11.85 -31.67 -5.35
CA ASP A 51 13.24 -31.19 -5.47
C ASP A 51 13.67 -30.14 -4.42
N CYS A 52 12.86 -29.89 -3.37
CA CYS A 52 13.19 -28.85 -2.38
C CYS A 52 14.30 -29.29 -1.40
N LYS A 53 15.49 -28.69 -1.56
CA LYS A 53 16.66 -28.87 -0.67
C LYS A 53 16.48 -28.27 0.73
N LYS A 54 15.65 -27.21 0.82
CA LYS A 54 15.31 -26.48 2.04
C LYS A 54 13.79 -26.44 2.17
N MET A 55 13.28 -26.29 3.38
CA MET A 55 11.84 -26.26 3.61
C MET A 55 11.25 -24.94 3.07
N PRO A 56 10.29 -24.96 2.12
CA PRO A 56 9.63 -23.76 1.64
C PRO A 56 8.73 -23.16 2.71
N VAL A 57 8.86 -21.86 2.95
CA VAL A 57 8.11 -21.13 3.97
C VAL A 57 7.67 -19.77 3.41
N PRO A 58 6.36 -19.46 3.39
CA PRO A 58 5.92 -18.13 3.04
C PRO A 58 6.13 -17.18 4.23
N VAL A 59 6.70 -16.00 3.96
CA VAL A 59 6.87 -14.93 4.95
C VAL A 59 6.24 -13.66 4.41
N LEU A 60 5.29 -13.11 5.17
CA LEU A 60 4.66 -11.83 4.89
C LEU A 60 5.63 -10.72 5.32
N ASN A 61 6.02 -9.85 4.39
CA ASN A 61 7.12 -8.89 4.58
C ASN A 61 6.70 -7.62 5.38
N ILE A 62 5.95 -7.82 6.45
CA ILE A 62 5.56 -6.81 7.43
C ILE A 62 5.61 -7.40 8.84
N PRO A 63 5.74 -6.58 9.89
CA PRO A 63 5.50 -7.03 11.25
C PRO A 63 4.08 -7.57 11.44
N ARG A 64 3.91 -8.58 12.30
CA ARG A 64 2.57 -9.15 12.60
C ARG A 64 1.57 -8.08 13.04
N ALA A 65 2.02 -7.09 13.80
CA ALA A 65 1.18 -6.01 14.33
C ALA A 65 0.54 -5.15 13.22
N GLU A 66 1.08 -5.16 12.00
CA GLU A 66 0.57 -4.39 10.86
C GLU A 66 -0.41 -5.16 9.98
N PHE A 67 -0.53 -6.48 10.15
CA PHE A 67 -1.44 -7.30 9.36
C PHE A 67 -2.91 -6.87 9.48
N PRO A 68 -3.42 -6.44 10.66
CA PRO A 68 -4.77 -5.88 10.79
C PRO A 68 -5.11 -4.77 9.78
N LEU A 69 -4.10 -4.04 9.29
CA LEU A 69 -4.29 -2.95 8.32
C LEU A 69 -4.72 -3.44 6.93
N ARG A 70 -4.48 -4.73 6.61
CA ARG A 70 -4.80 -5.38 5.32
C ARG A 70 -6.14 -6.13 5.43
N SER A 71 -7.20 -5.36 5.64
CA SER A 71 -8.55 -5.87 5.93
C SER A 71 -9.18 -6.69 4.78
N ASP A 72 -8.82 -6.38 3.53
CA ASP A 72 -9.17 -7.19 2.35
C ASP A 72 -8.47 -8.56 2.35
N SER A 73 -7.19 -8.61 2.71
CA SER A 73 -6.43 -9.85 2.88
C SER A 73 -7.00 -10.72 3.99
N ILE A 74 -7.34 -10.12 5.14
CA ILE A 74 -8.01 -10.80 6.26
C ILE A 74 -9.37 -11.36 5.84
N PHE A 75 -10.14 -10.58 5.07
CA PHE A 75 -11.41 -11.03 4.53
C PHE A 75 -11.23 -12.25 3.61
N LEU A 76 -10.29 -12.21 2.67
CA LEU A 76 -10.02 -13.33 1.76
C LEU A 76 -9.56 -14.60 2.51
N LEU A 77 -8.70 -14.46 3.52
CA LEU A 77 -8.28 -15.58 4.36
C LEU A 77 -9.46 -16.22 5.11
N ARG A 78 -10.38 -15.41 5.64
CA ARG A 78 -11.59 -15.89 6.29
C ARG A 78 -12.48 -16.66 5.32
N GLU A 79 -12.72 -16.11 4.12
CA GLU A 79 -13.54 -16.74 3.08
C GLU A 79 -12.94 -18.06 2.57
N THR A 80 -11.62 -18.20 2.65
CA THR A 80 -10.90 -19.42 2.25
C THR A 80 -10.66 -20.38 3.42
N GLY A 81 -11.11 -20.04 4.64
CA GLY A 81 -10.96 -20.88 5.82
C GLY A 81 -9.52 -21.00 6.33
N LEU A 82 -8.68 -19.99 6.11
CA LEU A 82 -7.31 -19.93 6.60
C LEU A 82 -7.20 -19.05 7.85
N SER A 83 -6.71 -19.63 8.95
CA SER A 83 -6.41 -18.84 10.15
C SER A 83 -5.13 -18.01 9.97
N GLN A 84 -5.23 -16.72 10.28
CA GLN A 84 -4.10 -15.80 10.35
C GLN A 84 -3.03 -16.22 11.38
N ASP A 85 -3.37 -17.06 12.35
CA ASP A 85 -2.43 -17.58 13.37
C ASP A 85 -1.39 -18.54 12.79
N CYS A 86 -1.65 -19.06 11.59
CA CYS A 86 -0.75 -19.95 10.86
C CYS A 86 0.22 -19.20 9.95
N LEU A 87 0.03 -17.89 9.75
CA LEU A 87 0.90 -17.06 8.92
C LEU A 87 2.19 -16.72 9.66
N LEU A 88 3.24 -16.46 8.90
CA LEU A 88 4.56 -16.07 9.39
C LEU A 88 4.90 -14.67 8.89
N PHE A 89 5.38 -13.85 9.81
CA PHE A 89 5.65 -12.44 9.57
C PHE A 89 7.13 -12.14 9.63
N ARG A 90 7.49 -10.96 9.12
CA ARG A 90 8.86 -10.51 8.99
C ARG A 90 9.61 -10.49 10.32
N ASP A 91 8.94 -10.03 11.37
CA ASP A 91 9.45 -9.92 12.74
C ASP A 91 9.55 -11.28 13.47
N GLU A 92 9.06 -12.37 12.86
CA GLU A 92 9.09 -13.71 13.44
C GLU A 92 10.18 -14.62 12.84
N VAL A 93 10.85 -14.15 11.79
CA VAL A 93 11.87 -14.93 11.06
C VAL A 93 13.19 -14.16 11.00
N ALA A 94 14.24 -14.71 11.62
CA ALA A 94 15.57 -14.11 11.64
C ALA A 94 16.32 -14.32 10.30
N LEU A 95 15.90 -13.65 9.22
CA LEU A 95 16.44 -13.84 7.87
C LEU A 95 17.95 -13.65 7.80
N HIS A 96 18.50 -12.53 8.31
CA HIS A 96 19.94 -12.29 8.34
C HIS A 96 20.71 -13.34 9.16
N GLY A 97 20.09 -13.89 10.21
CA GLY A 97 20.66 -14.99 10.99
C GLY A 97 20.74 -16.29 10.19
N LEU A 98 19.66 -16.64 9.47
CA LEU A 98 19.62 -17.79 8.57
C LEU A 98 20.61 -17.64 7.41
N HIS A 99 20.73 -16.43 6.86
CA HIS A 99 21.67 -16.08 5.80
C HIS A 99 23.12 -16.27 6.25
N LYS A 100 23.53 -15.68 7.38
CA LYS A 100 24.86 -15.83 7.97
C LYS A 100 25.25 -17.30 8.21
N ASN A 101 24.27 -18.14 8.52
CA ASN A 101 24.46 -19.58 8.72
C ASN A 101 24.37 -20.41 7.42
N LYS A 102 24.23 -19.78 6.25
CA LYS A 102 24.02 -20.43 4.93
C LYS A 102 22.75 -21.29 4.86
N GLN A 103 21.82 -21.03 5.77
CA GLN A 103 20.55 -21.72 5.92
C GLN A 103 19.40 -21.02 5.19
N LEU A 104 19.63 -19.90 4.50
CA LEU A 104 18.60 -19.18 3.74
C LEU A 104 18.67 -19.44 2.23
N MET A 105 17.50 -19.56 1.60
CA MET A 105 17.25 -19.33 0.17
C MET A 105 16.03 -18.42 0.08
N LEU A 106 16.00 -17.50 -0.89
CA LEU A 106 14.93 -16.54 -1.08
C LEU A 106 14.32 -16.63 -2.47
N THR A 107 12.99 -16.70 -2.55
CA THR A 107 12.26 -16.38 -3.77
C THR A 107 11.46 -15.11 -3.53
N LEU A 108 11.62 -14.14 -4.42
CA LEU A 108 10.84 -12.91 -4.39
C LEU A 108 9.64 -13.07 -5.32
N VAL A 109 8.47 -12.70 -4.81
CA VAL A 109 7.25 -12.59 -5.59
C VAL A 109 6.73 -11.16 -5.50
N ASP A 110 6.12 -10.65 -6.56
CA ASP A 110 5.49 -9.32 -6.58
C ASP A 110 6.45 -8.14 -6.29
N HIS A 111 7.75 -8.38 -6.46
CA HIS A 111 8.82 -7.39 -6.53
C HIS A 111 10.10 -8.05 -7.06
N ASN A 112 11.00 -7.23 -7.61
CA ASN A 112 12.26 -7.70 -8.16
C ASN A 112 13.52 -7.11 -7.50
N ILE A 113 13.37 -6.26 -6.48
CA ILE A 113 14.48 -5.63 -5.73
C ILE A 113 14.23 -5.74 -4.23
N LEU A 114 15.21 -6.24 -3.47
CA LEU A 114 15.16 -6.20 -2.01
C LEU A 114 15.29 -4.76 -1.50
N PRO A 115 14.59 -4.39 -0.41
CA PRO A 115 14.80 -3.10 0.23
C PRO A 115 16.24 -2.97 0.74
N SER A 116 16.71 -1.73 0.92
CA SER A 116 18.10 -1.44 1.33
C SER A 116 18.54 -2.19 2.58
N ALA A 117 17.64 -2.33 3.57
CA ALA A 117 17.86 -3.09 4.81
C ALA A 117 18.19 -4.58 4.59
N ASP A 118 17.83 -5.12 3.41
CA ASP A 118 18.02 -6.50 2.99
C ASP A 118 19.03 -6.68 1.86
N SER A 119 19.75 -5.63 1.50
CA SER A 119 20.76 -5.69 0.43
C SER A 119 21.79 -6.80 0.63
N GLU A 120 22.14 -7.14 1.88
CA GLU A 120 23.04 -8.26 2.21
C GLU A 120 22.48 -9.65 1.87
N LEU A 121 21.16 -9.79 1.69
CA LEU A 121 20.49 -11.06 1.41
C LEU A 121 20.42 -11.39 -0.08
N GLU A 122 20.89 -10.48 -0.95
CA GLU A 122 20.76 -10.56 -2.40
C GLU A 122 21.36 -11.85 -3.00
N ASP A 123 22.49 -12.32 -2.46
CA ASP A 123 23.15 -13.56 -2.90
C ASP A 123 22.39 -14.84 -2.49
N ALA A 124 21.43 -14.74 -1.57
CA ALA A 124 20.52 -15.83 -1.23
C ALA A 124 19.27 -15.88 -2.11
N VAL A 125 19.04 -14.89 -2.98
CA VAL A 125 17.90 -14.90 -3.91
C VAL A 125 18.15 -15.88 -5.05
N VAL A 126 17.23 -16.84 -5.19
CA VAL A 126 17.32 -17.95 -6.13
C VAL A 126 16.27 -17.92 -7.22
N GLU A 127 15.22 -17.10 -7.08
CA GLU A 127 14.18 -16.91 -8.11
C GLU A 127 13.41 -15.61 -7.86
N VAL A 128 12.98 -14.95 -8.94
CA VAL A 128 12.09 -13.78 -8.91
C VAL A 128 10.91 -14.01 -9.86
N ILE A 129 9.70 -13.73 -9.38
CA ILE A 129 8.46 -13.72 -10.17
C ILE A 129 7.75 -12.41 -9.89
N ASP A 130 7.65 -11.54 -10.87
CA ASP A 130 7.14 -10.18 -10.64
C ASP A 130 6.42 -9.65 -11.89
N HIS A 131 5.58 -8.64 -11.71
CA HIS A 131 4.86 -7.96 -12.77
C HIS A 131 5.18 -6.46 -12.88
N HIS A 132 6.02 -5.95 -11.98
CA HIS A 132 6.53 -4.58 -12.02
C HIS A 132 7.65 -4.40 -13.06
N LEU A 133 8.07 -3.14 -13.27
CA LEU A 133 9.22 -2.84 -14.11
C LEU A 133 10.48 -3.56 -13.59
N LEU A 134 11.16 -4.28 -14.48
CA LEU A 134 12.43 -4.93 -14.17
C LEU A 134 13.50 -3.87 -13.86
N GLN A 135 13.93 -3.84 -12.62
CA GLN A 135 15.03 -2.99 -12.12
C GLN A 135 16.24 -3.84 -11.70
N ARG A 136 16.04 -5.15 -11.49
CA ARG A 136 17.09 -6.08 -11.10
C ARG A 136 18.16 -6.25 -12.17
N PRO A 137 19.45 -6.17 -11.82
CA PRO A 137 20.53 -6.57 -12.70
C PRO A 137 20.43 -8.06 -13.07
N THR A 138 20.84 -8.41 -14.29
CA THR A 138 20.86 -9.81 -14.74
C THR A 138 21.84 -10.63 -13.91
N SER A 139 21.40 -11.77 -13.39
CA SER A 139 22.24 -12.73 -12.65
C SER A 139 22.07 -14.15 -13.19
N PRO A 140 23.16 -14.91 -13.41
CA PRO A 140 23.07 -16.31 -13.84
C PRO A 140 22.55 -17.25 -12.74
N SER A 141 22.60 -16.84 -11.46
CA SER A 141 22.19 -17.67 -10.32
C SER A 141 20.72 -17.49 -9.91
N CYS A 142 20.01 -16.51 -10.50
CA CYS A 142 18.64 -16.17 -10.15
C CYS A 142 17.80 -16.05 -11.43
N PRO A 143 17.01 -17.07 -11.79
CA PRO A 143 16.00 -16.96 -12.82
C PRO A 143 15.00 -15.85 -12.48
N VAL A 144 14.76 -14.95 -13.43
CA VAL A 144 13.84 -13.81 -13.27
C VAL A 144 12.71 -13.97 -14.28
N THR A 145 11.48 -14.03 -13.79
CA THR A 145 10.24 -13.97 -14.60
C THR A 145 9.59 -12.63 -14.34
N VAL A 146 9.68 -11.70 -15.30
CA VAL A 146 8.99 -10.41 -15.24
C VAL A 146 8.11 -10.24 -16.46
N GLU A 147 6.80 -10.09 -16.23
CA GLU A 147 5.82 -9.84 -17.27
C GLU A 147 4.81 -8.78 -16.83
N PRO A 148 4.47 -7.78 -17.67
CA PRO A 148 3.60 -6.66 -17.28
C PRO A 148 2.12 -7.07 -17.27
N VAL A 149 1.76 -8.06 -16.45
CA VAL A 149 0.38 -8.49 -16.20
C VAL A 149 -0.26 -7.66 -15.07
N GLY A 150 -1.57 -7.76 -14.92
CA GLY A 150 -2.29 -7.01 -13.89
C GLY A 150 -2.03 -7.49 -12.46
N SER A 151 -1.62 -8.75 -12.28
CA SER A 151 -1.33 -9.34 -10.96
C SER A 151 -0.19 -10.36 -11.02
N CYS A 152 0.73 -10.34 -10.07
CA CYS A 152 1.73 -11.38 -9.87
C CYS A 152 1.08 -12.77 -9.63
N ALA A 153 -0.08 -12.82 -8.98
CA ALA A 153 -0.85 -14.05 -8.80
C ALA A 153 -1.26 -14.70 -10.13
N THR A 154 -1.35 -13.95 -11.23
CA THR A 154 -1.52 -14.52 -12.59
C THR A 154 -0.31 -15.36 -12.98
N LEU A 155 0.91 -14.86 -12.76
CA LEU A 155 2.16 -15.57 -13.07
C LEU A 155 2.37 -16.79 -12.15
N VAL A 156 2.00 -16.67 -10.88
CA VAL A 156 2.01 -17.79 -9.95
C VAL A 156 0.99 -18.86 -10.37
N THR A 157 -0.22 -18.46 -10.75
CA THR A 157 -1.25 -19.39 -11.27
C THR A 157 -0.75 -20.14 -12.50
N GLU A 158 -0.16 -19.41 -13.45
CA GLU A 158 0.47 -19.99 -14.64
C GLU A 158 1.50 -21.05 -14.27
N ARG A 159 2.42 -20.72 -13.36
CA ARG A 159 3.49 -21.62 -12.97
C ARG A 159 2.96 -22.91 -12.37
N ILE A 160 1.99 -22.81 -11.46
CA ILE A 160 1.39 -23.97 -10.81
C ILE A 160 0.63 -24.81 -11.84
N ALA A 161 -0.19 -24.19 -12.69
CA ALA A 161 -0.96 -24.89 -13.72
C ALA A 161 -0.08 -25.67 -14.70
N GLN A 162 1.09 -25.14 -15.05
CA GLN A 162 2.02 -25.79 -15.99
C GLN A 162 2.85 -26.90 -15.34
N LYS A 163 3.29 -26.72 -14.08
CA LYS A 163 4.27 -27.63 -13.45
C LYS A 163 3.65 -28.65 -12.48
N ALA A 164 2.63 -28.26 -11.73
CA ALA A 164 1.97 -29.11 -10.73
C ALA A 164 0.48 -28.73 -10.58
N PRO A 165 -0.34 -28.95 -11.63
CA PRO A 165 -1.75 -28.56 -11.64
C PRO A 165 -2.59 -29.21 -10.53
N GLU A 166 -2.10 -30.29 -9.92
CA GLU A 166 -2.69 -30.97 -8.76
C GLU A 166 -2.56 -30.18 -7.45
N VAL A 167 -1.65 -29.20 -7.37
CA VAL A 167 -1.54 -28.28 -6.22
C VAL A 167 -2.73 -27.33 -6.15
N LEU A 168 -3.35 -27.03 -7.30
CA LEU A 168 -4.57 -26.23 -7.36
C LEU A 168 -5.74 -27.06 -6.82
N ASP A 169 -6.09 -26.79 -5.56
CA ASP A 169 -7.37 -27.18 -4.97
C ASP A 169 -8.32 -25.97 -4.89
N GLN A 170 -9.55 -26.17 -4.42
CA GLN A 170 -10.54 -25.11 -4.30
C GLN A 170 -10.06 -23.93 -3.44
N GLN A 171 -9.29 -24.19 -2.39
CA GLN A 171 -8.79 -23.17 -1.45
C GLN A 171 -7.68 -22.34 -2.11
N VAL A 172 -6.70 -22.99 -2.74
CA VAL A 172 -5.61 -22.33 -3.47
C VAL A 172 -6.13 -21.53 -4.65
N ALA A 173 -7.07 -22.10 -5.41
CA ALA A 173 -7.70 -21.42 -6.54
C ALA A 173 -8.44 -20.15 -6.11
N GLN A 174 -9.16 -20.18 -4.98
CA GLN A 174 -9.89 -19.01 -4.48
C GLN A 174 -8.96 -17.89 -4.00
N LEU A 175 -7.81 -18.22 -3.42
CA LEU A 175 -6.77 -17.23 -3.07
C LEU A 175 -6.23 -16.53 -4.32
N LEU A 176 -5.72 -17.30 -5.27
CA LEU A 176 -5.16 -16.80 -6.53
C LEU A 176 -6.18 -15.95 -7.29
N TYR A 177 -7.40 -16.47 -7.42
CA TYR A 177 -8.50 -15.78 -8.08
C TYR A 177 -8.89 -14.48 -7.38
N GLY A 178 -8.88 -14.44 -6.04
CA GLY A 178 -9.15 -13.23 -5.27
C GLY A 178 -8.18 -12.10 -5.58
N ALA A 179 -6.87 -12.38 -5.56
CA ALA A 179 -5.83 -11.40 -5.91
C ALA A 179 -5.99 -10.91 -7.37
N ILE A 180 -6.07 -11.84 -8.33
CA ILE A 180 -6.23 -11.52 -9.75
C ILE A 180 -7.46 -10.63 -10.00
N ILE A 181 -8.62 -10.97 -9.42
CA ILE A 181 -9.85 -10.19 -9.59
C ILE A 181 -9.76 -8.80 -8.96
N LEU A 182 -9.08 -8.66 -7.82
CA LEU A 182 -8.90 -7.38 -7.15
C LEU A 182 -7.97 -6.45 -7.95
N ASP A 183 -6.79 -6.93 -8.32
CA ASP A 183 -5.77 -6.09 -8.97
C ASP A 183 -6.12 -5.76 -10.42
N CYS A 184 -6.78 -6.69 -11.11
CA CYS A 184 -7.30 -6.47 -12.46
C CYS A 184 -8.64 -5.72 -12.47
N VAL A 185 -9.11 -5.20 -11.33
CA VAL A 185 -10.33 -4.40 -11.19
C VAL A 185 -11.54 -5.09 -11.84
N ASN A 186 -11.80 -6.34 -11.44
CA ASN A 186 -12.87 -7.17 -12.01
C ASN A 186 -12.77 -7.36 -13.54
N MET A 187 -11.54 -7.38 -14.07
CA MET A 187 -11.25 -7.48 -15.51
C MET A 187 -11.80 -6.31 -16.34
N ALA A 188 -11.95 -5.13 -15.73
CA ALA A 188 -12.45 -3.93 -16.41
C ALA A 188 -11.36 -3.30 -17.30
N PRO A 189 -11.47 -3.35 -18.64
CA PRO A 189 -10.44 -2.81 -19.53
C PRO A 189 -10.24 -1.29 -19.37
N GLU A 190 -11.32 -0.57 -19.02
CA GLU A 190 -11.29 0.87 -18.75
C GLU A 190 -10.40 1.28 -17.57
N ALA A 191 -10.07 0.34 -16.67
CA ALA A 191 -9.14 0.59 -15.57
C ALA A 191 -7.67 0.52 -16.00
N GLY A 192 -7.37 0.03 -17.20
CA GLY A 192 -6.01 -0.01 -17.77
C GLY A 192 -5.04 -0.99 -17.11
N LYS A 193 -5.50 -1.83 -16.17
CA LYS A 193 -4.66 -2.79 -15.43
C LYS A 193 -4.68 -4.22 -15.97
N VAL A 194 -5.81 -4.64 -16.56
CA VAL A 194 -6.02 -6.04 -16.99
C VAL A 194 -5.30 -6.35 -18.30
N THR A 195 -4.69 -7.53 -18.39
CA THR A 195 -4.12 -8.07 -19.63
C THR A 195 -4.87 -9.31 -20.13
N PRO A 196 -4.64 -9.74 -21.39
CA PRO A 196 -5.18 -11.00 -21.89
C PRO A 196 -4.78 -12.22 -21.04
N LYS A 197 -3.56 -12.22 -20.47
CA LYS A 197 -3.07 -13.33 -19.65
C LYS A 197 -3.84 -13.41 -18.31
N ASP A 198 -4.14 -12.28 -17.68
CA ASP A 198 -4.98 -12.24 -16.47
C ASP A 198 -6.37 -12.82 -16.75
N SER A 199 -6.99 -12.38 -17.84
CA SER A 199 -8.30 -12.88 -18.27
C SER A 199 -8.27 -14.38 -18.56
N GLN A 200 -7.20 -14.86 -19.20
CA GLN A 200 -7.00 -16.29 -19.50
C GLN A 200 -6.93 -17.12 -18.21
N TYR A 201 -6.13 -16.70 -17.22
CA TYR A 201 -5.96 -17.48 -15.99
C TYR A 201 -7.15 -17.35 -15.03
N ALA A 202 -7.86 -16.22 -15.01
CA ALA A 202 -9.14 -16.12 -14.31
C ALA A 202 -10.18 -17.10 -14.88
N VAL A 203 -10.33 -17.15 -16.21
CA VAL A 203 -11.24 -18.11 -16.88
C VAL A 203 -10.78 -19.56 -16.67
N PHE A 204 -9.48 -19.82 -16.66
CA PHE A 204 -8.94 -21.14 -16.35
C PHE A 204 -9.34 -21.61 -14.93
N LEU A 205 -9.20 -20.74 -13.93
CA LEU A 205 -9.59 -21.03 -12.55
C LEU A 205 -11.10 -21.27 -12.43
N GLU A 206 -11.92 -20.41 -13.03
CA GLU A 206 -13.40 -20.56 -13.04
C GLU A 206 -13.86 -21.89 -13.63
N LYS A 207 -13.29 -22.27 -14.79
CA LYS A 207 -13.63 -23.52 -15.47
C LYS A 207 -13.24 -24.73 -14.64
N ARG A 208 -12.08 -24.68 -13.98
CA ARG A 208 -11.57 -25.82 -13.19
C ARG A 208 -12.22 -25.91 -11.81
N PHE A 209 -12.66 -24.78 -11.25
CA PHE A 209 -13.26 -24.69 -9.92
C PHE A 209 -14.62 -23.97 -9.96
N PRO A 210 -15.70 -24.64 -10.39
CA PRO A 210 -17.02 -24.03 -10.56
C PRO A 210 -17.67 -23.48 -9.29
N LYS A 211 -17.10 -23.78 -8.10
CA LYS A 211 -17.54 -23.24 -6.81
C LYS A 211 -16.87 -21.91 -6.45
N LEU A 212 -15.99 -21.39 -7.29
CA LEU A 212 -15.44 -20.05 -7.10
C LEU A 212 -16.57 -19.00 -7.10
N PRO A 213 -16.45 -17.95 -6.29
CA PRO A 213 -17.45 -16.89 -6.25
C PRO A 213 -17.51 -16.13 -7.59
N GLN A 214 -18.68 -15.57 -7.88
CA GLN A 214 -18.89 -14.74 -9.07
C GLN A 214 -17.97 -13.51 -9.03
N ARG A 215 -17.31 -13.17 -10.16
CA ARG A 215 -16.29 -12.11 -10.23
C ARG A 215 -16.73 -10.80 -9.58
N GLY A 216 -17.88 -10.27 -10.01
CA GLY A 216 -18.37 -8.98 -9.52
C GLY A 216 -18.72 -8.99 -8.02
N ALA A 217 -19.29 -10.09 -7.52
CA ALA A 217 -19.62 -10.22 -6.10
C ALA A 217 -18.35 -10.34 -5.23
N LEU A 218 -17.36 -11.11 -5.71
CA LEU A 218 -16.06 -11.21 -5.05
C LEU A 218 -15.36 -9.85 -5.03
N PHE A 219 -15.24 -9.20 -6.19
CA PHE A 219 -14.61 -7.90 -6.31
C PHE A 219 -15.24 -6.86 -5.37
N GLN A 220 -16.57 -6.76 -5.36
CA GLN A 220 -17.27 -5.82 -4.48
C GLN A 220 -17.02 -6.14 -3.01
N SER A 221 -17.00 -7.42 -2.63
CA SER A 221 -16.76 -7.83 -1.24
C SER A 221 -15.33 -7.52 -0.78
N LEU A 222 -14.33 -7.80 -1.63
CA LEU A 222 -12.92 -7.45 -1.36
C LEU A 222 -12.74 -5.93 -1.28
N GLN A 223 -13.35 -5.18 -2.20
CA GLN A 223 -13.31 -3.72 -2.19
C GLN A 223 -13.98 -3.13 -0.95
N ASN A 224 -15.10 -3.67 -0.51
CA ASN A 224 -15.76 -3.27 0.74
C ASN A 224 -14.86 -3.56 1.95
N ALA A 225 -14.26 -4.76 2.00
CA ALA A 225 -13.35 -5.15 3.09
C ALA A 225 -12.10 -4.26 3.15
N LYS A 226 -11.57 -3.84 2.00
CA LYS A 226 -10.42 -2.93 1.92
C LYS A 226 -10.67 -1.60 2.66
N PHE A 227 -11.88 -1.07 2.56
CA PHE A 227 -12.29 0.18 3.20
C PHE A 227 -12.97 -0.02 4.56
N ASP A 228 -13.22 -1.26 4.97
CA ASP A 228 -13.75 -1.56 6.29
C ASP A 228 -12.70 -1.31 7.36
N VAL A 229 -13.02 -0.38 8.25
CA VAL A 229 -12.19 0.01 9.40
C VAL A 229 -12.86 -0.33 10.73
N SER A 230 -14.02 -1.00 10.72
CA SER A 230 -14.82 -1.26 11.92
C SER A 230 -14.09 -2.07 13.00
N GLY A 231 -13.17 -2.95 12.58
CA GLY A 231 -12.34 -3.77 13.48
C GLY A 231 -11.03 -3.12 13.95
N LEU A 232 -10.73 -1.88 13.55
CA LEU A 232 -9.44 -1.23 13.80
C LEU A 232 -9.44 -0.35 15.05
N SER A 233 -8.31 -0.36 15.77
CA SER A 233 -7.99 0.67 16.76
C SER A 233 -7.81 2.04 16.10
N THR A 234 -7.82 3.11 16.89
CA THR A 234 -7.63 4.47 16.35
C THR A 234 -6.25 4.62 15.73
N GLU A 235 -5.21 4.10 16.39
CA GLU A 235 -3.85 4.03 15.85
C GLU A 235 -3.82 3.27 14.52
N GLN A 236 -4.47 2.11 14.43
CA GLN A 236 -4.52 1.32 13.20
C GLN A 236 -5.26 2.06 12.07
N MET A 237 -6.34 2.78 12.37
CA MET A 237 -7.02 3.62 11.38
C MET A 237 -6.11 4.72 10.83
N LEU A 238 -5.31 5.34 11.71
CA LEU A 238 -4.35 6.38 11.31
C LEU A 238 -3.24 5.78 10.43
N LEU A 239 -2.69 4.62 10.80
CA LEU A 239 -1.60 3.97 10.06
C LEU A 239 -2.03 3.37 8.71
N LYS A 240 -3.27 2.90 8.58
CA LYS A 240 -3.76 2.13 7.41
C LYS A 240 -3.47 2.81 6.07
N ASP A 241 -3.68 4.12 5.98
CA ASP A 241 -3.40 4.91 4.77
C ASP A 241 -2.77 6.25 5.15
N MET A 242 -1.57 6.17 5.71
CA MET A 242 -0.80 7.29 6.20
C MET A 242 0.33 7.68 5.24
N LYS A 243 0.62 8.98 5.17
CA LYS A 243 1.90 9.48 4.68
C LYS A 243 2.51 10.43 5.69
N ALA A 244 3.80 10.25 5.95
CA ALA A 244 4.58 11.18 6.74
C ALA A 244 5.08 12.33 5.87
N ALA A 245 5.26 13.50 6.49
CA ALA A 245 6.07 14.58 5.93
C ALA A 245 6.83 15.28 7.06
N SER A 246 8.01 15.80 6.73
CA SER A 246 8.91 16.46 7.67
C SER A 246 9.53 17.70 7.06
N GLY A 247 9.91 18.65 7.92
CA GLY A 247 10.67 19.85 7.55
C GLY A 247 11.22 20.53 8.80
N GLY A 248 12.55 20.66 8.87
CA GLY A 248 13.25 20.96 10.13
C GLY A 248 12.86 19.97 11.24
N ASP A 249 12.57 20.49 12.42
CA ASP A 249 12.20 19.69 13.60
C ASP A 249 10.72 19.23 13.61
N LEU A 250 9.93 19.60 12.59
CA LEU A 250 8.50 19.28 12.55
C LEU A 250 8.26 18.01 11.73
N LYS A 251 7.74 16.96 12.38
CA LYS A 251 7.25 15.73 11.76
C LYS A 251 5.74 15.66 11.86
N LEU A 252 5.08 15.27 10.77
CA LEU A 252 3.63 15.23 10.70
C LEU A 252 3.10 14.03 9.91
N ALA A 253 1.94 13.54 10.34
CA ALA A 253 1.25 12.40 9.73
C ALA A 253 -0.02 12.85 9.00
N VAL A 254 -0.20 12.39 7.78
CA VAL A 254 -1.37 12.68 6.94
C VAL A 254 -2.11 11.38 6.67
N SER A 255 -3.17 11.13 7.43
CA SER A 255 -3.90 9.86 7.44
C SER A 255 -5.22 9.98 6.69
N VAL A 256 -5.56 8.99 5.86
CA VAL A 256 -6.88 8.85 5.24
C VAL A 256 -7.72 7.85 6.05
N ILE A 257 -8.89 8.28 6.52
CA ILE A 257 -9.76 7.49 7.38
C ILE A 257 -11.09 7.20 6.67
N TYR A 258 -11.43 5.93 6.53
CA TYR A 258 -12.58 5.44 5.77
C TYR A 258 -13.87 5.42 6.60
N MET A 259 -14.25 6.55 7.16
CA MET A 259 -15.51 6.78 7.89
C MET A 259 -15.85 8.27 7.87
N THR A 260 -16.97 8.71 8.45
CA THR A 260 -17.26 10.14 8.60
C THR A 260 -16.42 10.76 9.72
N LEU A 261 -16.16 12.08 9.66
CA LEU A 261 -15.42 12.75 10.72
C LEU A 261 -16.20 12.78 12.03
N GLU A 262 -17.53 12.89 11.98
CA GLU A 262 -18.38 12.80 13.16
C GLU A 262 -18.18 11.46 13.87
N ALA A 263 -18.23 10.35 13.13
CA ALA A 263 -18.05 9.02 13.71
C ALA A 263 -16.61 8.82 14.22
N PHE A 264 -15.61 9.39 13.54
CA PHE A 264 -14.22 9.38 14.01
C PHE A 264 -14.07 10.15 15.34
N LEU A 265 -14.62 11.36 15.42
CA LEU A 265 -14.61 12.20 16.63
C LEU A 265 -15.34 11.56 17.82
N GLN A 266 -16.34 10.71 17.57
CA GLN A 266 -17.09 10.00 18.62
C GLN A 266 -16.42 8.71 19.11
N ARG A 267 -15.23 8.35 18.60
CA ARG A 267 -14.51 7.17 19.07
C ARG A 267 -14.10 7.32 20.53
N ARG A 268 -14.32 6.26 21.31
CA ARG A 268 -13.93 6.20 22.72
C ARG A 268 -12.42 6.33 22.85
N GLY A 269 -11.96 7.29 23.66
CA GLY A 269 -10.54 7.48 23.92
C GLY A 269 -9.78 8.27 22.84
N LEU A 270 -10.46 8.81 21.82
CA LEU A 270 -9.80 9.44 20.66
C LEU A 270 -8.70 10.44 21.02
N GLN A 271 -8.97 11.36 21.95
CA GLN A 271 -7.99 12.39 22.32
C GLN A 271 -6.71 11.77 22.92
N GLN A 272 -6.85 10.75 23.75
CA GLN A 272 -5.73 10.00 24.31
C GLN A 272 -5.00 9.24 23.20
N ASP A 273 -5.74 8.52 22.35
CA ASP A 273 -5.17 7.76 21.23
C ASP A 273 -4.37 8.65 20.28
N LEU A 274 -4.86 9.86 19.96
CA LEU A 274 -4.15 10.84 19.11
C LEU A 274 -2.86 11.33 19.78
N CYS A 275 -2.89 11.54 21.11
CA CYS A 275 -1.71 11.94 21.88
C CYS A 275 -0.66 10.83 21.92
N GLU A 276 -1.08 9.61 22.25
CA GLU A 276 -0.20 8.44 22.28
C GLU A 276 0.34 8.13 20.89
N PHE A 277 -0.46 8.25 19.83
CA PHE A 277 -0.01 8.10 18.45
C PHE A 277 1.10 9.10 18.10
N CYS A 278 0.89 10.38 18.39
CA CYS A 278 1.91 11.41 18.19
C CYS A 278 3.20 11.11 18.97
N HIS A 279 3.08 10.65 20.22
CA HIS A 279 4.23 10.33 21.05
C HIS A 279 4.99 9.10 20.56
N ASN A 280 4.30 7.99 20.32
CA ASN A 280 4.87 6.69 19.95
C ASN A 280 5.54 6.74 18.58
N HIS A 281 4.98 7.48 17.63
CA HIS A 281 5.49 7.61 16.25
C HIS A 281 6.29 8.89 16.01
N ASN A 282 6.57 9.66 17.08
CA ASN A 282 7.35 10.91 17.02
C ASN A 282 6.80 11.93 15.99
N TYR A 283 5.48 12.14 16.00
CA TYR A 283 4.81 13.17 15.21
C TYR A 283 4.37 14.34 16.09
N ASN A 284 4.53 15.55 15.57
CA ASN A 284 4.06 16.76 16.24
C ASN A 284 2.63 17.14 15.84
N LEU A 285 2.15 16.65 14.69
CA LEU A 285 0.87 17.00 14.09
C LEU A 285 0.27 15.80 13.37
N VAL A 286 -1.05 15.67 13.43
CA VAL A 286 -1.83 14.74 12.62
C VAL A 286 -2.84 15.53 11.80
N VAL A 287 -2.83 15.31 10.49
CA VAL A 287 -3.90 15.72 9.57
C VAL A 287 -4.68 14.46 9.22
N ALA A 288 -5.84 14.30 9.82
CA ALA A 288 -6.75 13.19 9.58
C ALA A 288 -7.79 13.62 8.54
N MET A 289 -7.68 13.09 7.33
CA MET A 289 -8.61 13.30 6.24
C MET A 289 -9.60 12.16 6.19
N THR A 290 -10.89 12.43 6.34
CA THR A 290 -11.91 11.39 6.27
C THR A 290 -12.49 11.28 4.87
N ILE A 291 -12.91 10.08 4.49
CA ILE A 291 -13.66 9.80 3.27
C ILE A 291 -14.82 8.86 3.58
N SER A 292 -16.00 9.25 3.12
CA SER A 292 -17.20 8.42 3.09
C SER A 292 -17.91 8.61 1.75
N PHE A 293 -18.88 7.76 1.43
CA PHE A 293 -19.66 7.88 0.20
C PHE A 293 -21.13 8.09 0.55
N ASN A 294 -21.79 9.00 -0.16
CA ASN A 294 -23.23 9.21 -0.02
C ASN A 294 -24.04 8.14 -0.79
N ASP A 295 -25.37 8.19 -0.72
CA ASP A 295 -26.26 7.25 -1.42
C ASP A 295 -26.05 7.24 -2.94
N SER A 296 -25.61 8.37 -3.51
CA SER A 296 -25.26 8.53 -4.92
C SER A 296 -23.85 8.06 -5.27
N LYS A 297 -23.13 7.44 -4.32
CA LYS A 297 -21.74 6.97 -4.47
C LYS A 297 -20.72 8.08 -4.75
N GLU A 298 -21.07 9.31 -4.39
CA GLU A 298 -20.18 10.45 -4.50
C GLU A 298 -19.34 10.58 -3.21
N PRO A 299 -18.03 10.88 -3.34
CA PRO A 299 -17.17 11.01 -2.18
C PRO A 299 -17.54 12.26 -1.39
N PHE A 300 -17.58 12.11 -0.08
CA PHE A 300 -17.67 13.17 0.90
C PHE A 300 -16.39 13.17 1.74
N ARG A 301 -15.80 14.35 1.94
CA ARG A 301 -14.51 14.49 2.62
C ARG A 301 -14.58 15.55 3.71
N GLN A 302 -13.89 15.27 4.79
CA GLN A 302 -13.73 16.20 5.92
C GLN A 302 -12.28 16.08 6.41
N LEU A 303 -11.86 17.03 7.24
CA LEU A 303 -10.48 17.10 7.70
C LEU A 303 -10.45 17.47 9.17
N ALA A 304 -9.58 16.81 9.92
CA ALA A 304 -9.23 17.16 11.29
C ALA A 304 -7.73 17.41 11.41
N VAL A 305 -7.37 18.44 12.17
CA VAL A 305 -5.98 18.78 12.52
C VAL A 305 -5.84 18.63 14.03
N TYR A 306 -4.98 17.71 14.44
CA TYR A 306 -4.63 17.46 15.83
C TYR A 306 -3.17 17.81 16.10
N SER A 307 -2.89 18.42 17.25
CA SER A 307 -1.56 18.55 17.85
C SER A 307 -1.71 18.92 19.32
N SER A 308 -0.79 18.45 20.16
CA SER A 308 -0.64 18.93 21.53
C SER A 308 -0.21 20.41 21.59
N SER A 309 0.46 20.92 20.55
CA SER A 309 0.84 22.31 20.41
C SER A 309 -0.28 23.13 19.74
N THR A 310 -0.86 24.06 20.50
CA THR A 310 -1.85 25.01 19.96
C THR A 310 -1.27 25.84 18.82
N VAL A 311 0.01 26.21 18.87
CA VAL A 311 0.67 26.97 17.79
C VAL A 311 0.67 26.15 16.51
N TYR A 312 1.10 24.89 16.57
CA TYR A 312 1.22 24.04 15.39
C TYR A 312 -0.14 23.75 14.77
N ARG A 313 -1.14 23.49 15.62
CA ARG A 313 -2.52 23.27 15.20
C ARG A 313 -3.11 24.48 14.47
N GLU A 314 -2.92 25.69 15.01
CA GLU A 314 -3.44 26.93 14.42
C GLU A 314 -2.70 27.30 13.12
N GLU A 315 -1.38 27.14 13.07
CA GLU A 315 -0.59 27.40 11.87
C GLU A 315 -0.96 26.46 10.72
N MET A 316 -1.03 25.15 10.99
CA MET A 316 -1.41 24.15 9.99
C MET A 316 -2.85 24.36 9.50
N SER A 317 -3.80 24.62 10.42
CA SER A 317 -5.19 24.91 10.07
C SER A 317 -5.28 26.11 9.12
N LYS A 318 -4.58 27.21 9.43
CA LYS A 318 -4.51 28.40 8.58
C LYS A 318 -3.90 28.11 7.21
N ALA A 319 -2.86 27.27 7.14
CA ALA A 319 -2.24 26.90 5.87
C ALA A 319 -3.21 26.11 4.98
N LEU A 320 -3.97 25.18 5.56
CA LEU A 320 -4.98 24.40 4.84
C LEU A 320 -6.17 25.27 4.38
N GLU A 321 -6.64 26.18 5.22
CA GLU A 321 -7.72 27.12 4.89
C GLU A 321 -7.31 28.11 3.79
N LYS A 322 -6.06 28.58 3.81
CA LYS A 322 -5.52 29.55 2.83
C LYS A 322 -4.93 28.90 1.58
N ALA A 323 -5.13 27.59 1.40
CA ALA A 323 -4.63 26.89 0.24
C ALA A 323 -5.05 27.62 -1.05
N LYS A 324 -4.07 27.91 -1.92
CA LYS A 324 -4.29 28.70 -3.13
C LYS A 324 -5.42 28.11 -3.99
N ASN A 325 -6.16 28.99 -4.66
CA ASN A 325 -7.24 28.64 -5.60
C ASN A 325 -8.41 27.83 -4.98
N ASN A 326 -8.61 27.92 -3.66
CA ASN A 326 -9.67 27.19 -2.94
C ASN A 326 -9.67 25.69 -3.25
N ILE A 327 -8.48 25.09 -3.39
CA ILE A 327 -8.34 23.69 -3.84
C ILE A 327 -8.99 22.68 -2.89
N LEU A 328 -9.20 23.05 -1.63
CA LEU A 328 -9.93 22.25 -0.63
C LEU A 328 -11.32 22.84 -0.28
N ASP A 329 -11.50 24.17 -0.38
CA ASP A 329 -12.72 24.89 0.05
C ASP A 329 -13.15 24.49 1.49
N LEU A 330 -12.26 24.66 2.46
CA LEU A 330 -12.50 24.24 3.85
C LEU A 330 -13.42 25.21 4.58
N LYS A 331 -14.40 24.65 5.30
CA LYS A 331 -15.30 25.38 6.19
C LYS A 331 -15.19 24.82 7.61
N PRO A 332 -14.96 25.66 8.64
CA PRO A 332 -14.86 25.19 10.01
C PRO A 332 -16.11 24.43 10.46
N MET A 333 -15.92 23.36 11.22
CA MET A 333 -17.00 22.65 11.92
C MET A 333 -16.65 22.45 13.40
N SER A 334 -17.66 22.21 14.22
CA SER A 334 -17.50 21.99 15.65
C SER A 334 -16.73 20.69 15.92
N SER A 335 -15.75 20.75 16.81
CA SER A 335 -15.08 19.59 17.40
C SER A 335 -15.44 19.52 18.89
N SER A 336 -15.65 18.30 19.39
CA SER A 336 -15.82 18.04 20.83
C SER A 336 -14.51 18.19 21.62
N TYR A 337 -13.36 18.27 20.94
CA TYR A 337 -12.04 18.33 21.55
C TYR A 337 -11.35 19.67 21.27
N PRO A 338 -10.81 20.36 22.30
CA PRO A 338 -10.18 21.68 22.15
C PRO A 338 -8.85 21.63 21.37
N ASP A 339 -8.22 20.45 21.33
CA ASP A 339 -6.97 20.15 20.66
C ASP A 339 -7.16 19.56 19.25
N VAL A 340 -8.39 19.55 18.74
CA VAL A 340 -8.72 19.14 17.38
C VAL A 340 -9.48 20.26 16.66
N LYS A 341 -8.96 20.71 15.52
CA LYS A 341 -9.69 21.58 14.59
C LYS A 341 -10.32 20.71 13.51
N ALA A 342 -11.58 20.95 13.19
CA ALA A 342 -12.33 20.14 12.23
C ALA A 342 -12.88 21.01 11.11
N PHE A 343 -12.95 20.45 9.90
CA PHE A 343 -13.35 21.13 8.68
C PHE A 343 -14.21 20.24 7.78
N ILE A 344 -15.25 20.82 7.18
CA ILE A 344 -15.92 20.25 6.02
C ILE A 344 -15.13 20.66 4.77
N GLN A 345 -14.87 19.72 3.87
CA GLN A 345 -14.16 19.99 2.62
C GLN A 345 -15.16 20.16 1.48
N GLY A 346 -15.31 21.39 0.97
CA GLY A 346 -16.23 21.70 -0.11
C GLY A 346 -15.82 21.07 -1.44
N ASN A 347 -14.52 21.07 -1.75
CA ASN A 347 -14.00 20.37 -2.93
C ASN A 347 -13.71 18.90 -2.60
N THR A 348 -14.70 18.03 -2.76
CA THR A 348 -14.59 16.60 -2.43
C THR A 348 -13.61 15.81 -3.30
N LEU A 349 -13.17 16.35 -4.43
CA LEU A 349 -12.13 15.75 -5.29
C LEU A 349 -10.71 16.01 -4.76
N GLY A 350 -10.54 16.94 -3.82
CA GLY A 350 -9.24 17.28 -3.25
C GLY A 350 -8.69 16.20 -2.31
N SER A 351 -8.20 15.07 -2.81
CA SER A 351 -7.66 13.96 -2.00
C SER A 351 -6.37 14.32 -1.23
N ARG A 352 -5.80 13.37 -0.47
CA ARG A 352 -4.47 13.50 0.17
C ARG A 352 -3.42 14.03 -0.83
N LYS A 353 -3.50 13.67 -2.11
CA LYS A 353 -2.58 14.18 -3.17
C LYS A 353 -2.65 15.70 -3.34
N LYS A 354 -3.77 16.35 -3.02
CA LYS A 354 -3.91 17.82 -3.01
C LYS A 354 -3.54 18.43 -1.65
N VAL A 355 -3.71 17.68 -0.56
CA VAL A 355 -3.32 18.10 0.80
C VAL A 355 -1.80 18.11 0.98
N MET A 356 -1.10 17.08 0.47
CA MET A 356 0.35 16.94 0.65
C MET A 356 1.17 18.14 0.16
N PRO A 357 0.96 18.70 -1.06
CA PRO A 357 1.70 19.89 -1.50
C PRO A 357 1.51 21.10 -0.58
N ILE A 358 0.31 21.31 -0.03
CA ILE A 358 0.04 22.42 0.91
C ILE A 358 0.87 22.23 2.19
N ILE A 359 0.94 21.00 2.68
CA ILE A 359 1.73 20.63 3.86
C ILE A 359 3.23 20.81 3.59
N THR A 360 3.72 20.37 2.42
CA THR A 360 5.12 20.56 2.02
C THR A 360 5.48 22.04 1.93
N ASP A 361 4.62 22.87 1.33
CA ASP A 361 4.84 24.32 1.26
C ASP A 361 4.85 24.96 2.66
N PHE A 362 3.92 24.57 3.52
CA PHE A 362 3.87 25.00 4.92
C PHE A 362 5.18 24.69 5.67
N LEU A 363 5.68 23.46 5.55
CA LEU A 363 6.93 23.03 6.17
C LEU A 363 8.11 23.85 5.68
N LYS A 364 8.24 24.06 4.36
CA LYS A 364 9.31 24.88 3.75
C LYS A 364 9.26 26.33 4.19
N GLU A 365 8.07 26.95 4.25
CA GLU A 365 7.92 28.33 4.71
C GLU A 365 8.35 28.50 6.16
N ARG A 366 8.07 27.51 7.00
CA ARG A 366 8.41 27.52 8.41
C ARG A 366 9.90 27.36 8.64
N GLU A 367 10.51 26.41 7.94
CA GLU A 367 11.95 26.19 7.96
C GLU A 367 12.70 27.47 7.58
N LYS A 368 12.29 28.15 6.50
CA LYS A 368 12.85 29.46 6.11
C LYS A 368 12.75 30.52 7.20
N LYS A 369 11.63 30.59 7.93
CA LYS A 369 11.45 31.53 9.05
C LYS A 369 12.34 31.19 10.24
N ALA A 370 12.55 29.91 10.53
CA ALA A 370 13.45 29.47 11.59
C ALA A 370 14.90 29.86 11.29
N TYR A 371 15.38 29.65 10.06
CA TYR A 371 16.70 30.10 9.62
C TYR A 371 16.88 31.63 9.68
N GLN A 372 15.84 32.39 9.33
CA GLN A 372 15.88 33.85 9.40
C GLN A 372 15.89 34.38 10.84
N CYS A 373 15.29 33.65 11.79
CA CYS A 373 15.29 34.02 13.21
C CYS A 373 16.60 33.62 13.91
N GLY A 374 17.19 32.47 13.54
CA GLY A 374 18.48 32.02 14.08
C GLY A 374 19.66 32.93 13.69
N ASN A 375 19.66 33.48 12.47
CA ASN A 375 20.70 34.41 12.02
C ASN A 375 20.64 35.81 12.68
N ILE A 376 19.59 36.13 13.46
CA ILE A 376 19.49 37.40 14.18
C ILE A 376 20.15 37.30 15.56
N GLU A 377 20.28 36.10 16.14
CA GLU A 377 20.93 35.89 17.44
C GLU A 377 22.46 35.79 17.33
N ASP A 378 23.02 35.58 16.14
CA ASP A 378 24.47 35.52 15.88
C ASP A 378 25.10 36.85 15.37
N LEU A 379 24.34 37.96 15.37
CA LEU A 379 24.82 39.26 14.85
C LEU A 379 25.14 40.30 15.93
N ASP A 380 25.19 39.91 17.20
CA ASP A 380 25.59 40.79 18.30
C ASP A 380 26.94 40.38 18.92
N LEU A 381 27.96 40.05 18.12
CA LEU A 381 29.37 40.16 18.55
C LEU A 381 30.32 40.49 17.39
N ASP A 382 30.88 41.69 17.51
CA ASP A 382 32.18 42.16 17.06
C ASP A 382 32.37 42.86 15.70
N ASP A 383 33.09 43.96 15.88
CA ASP A 383 33.43 45.09 15.04
C ASP A 383 34.71 44.82 14.22
N ASP A 384 34.74 45.50 13.08
CA ASP A 384 35.88 45.95 12.30
C ASP A 384 36.84 44.99 11.54
N SER A 385 37.09 45.45 10.31
CA SER A 385 38.28 45.28 9.46
C SER A 385 38.38 44.14 8.41
N ASN A 386 38.51 44.65 7.18
CA ASN A 386 39.34 44.22 6.05
C ASN A 386 38.76 43.39 4.89
N GLN A 387 38.91 44.04 3.73
CA GLN A 387 38.77 43.57 2.36
C GLN A 387 39.66 42.35 2.09
N ASN A 388 39.12 41.34 1.38
CA ASN A 388 39.72 40.88 0.12
C ASN A 388 38.80 39.90 -0.63
N GLN A 389 38.82 40.06 -1.96
CA GLN A 389 38.23 39.16 -2.94
C GLN A 389 38.92 37.80 -2.95
N SER A 390 38.15 36.72 -3.12
CA SER A 390 38.58 35.59 -3.96
C SER A 390 37.40 34.68 -4.31
N GLU A 391 37.36 34.30 -5.58
CA GLU A 391 36.51 33.30 -6.22
C GLU A 391 36.64 31.92 -5.57
N SER A 392 35.56 31.13 -5.54
CA SER A 392 35.63 29.68 -5.78
C SER A 392 34.25 29.02 -5.93
N GLN A 393 34.01 28.53 -7.15
CA GLN A 393 33.50 27.19 -7.47
C GLN A 393 32.16 26.70 -6.88
N GLN A 394 31.20 26.64 -7.80
CA GLN A 394 30.06 25.72 -7.79
C GLN A 394 30.50 24.25 -7.66
N CYS A 395 29.75 23.50 -6.84
CA CYS A 395 29.35 22.08 -6.97
C CYS A 395 28.64 21.62 -5.67
N PRO A 396 27.86 20.53 -5.66
CA PRO A 396 26.63 20.28 -6.40
C PRO A 396 25.44 19.97 -5.45
N GLU A 397 24.27 19.75 -6.05
CA GLU A 397 23.00 19.36 -5.44
C GLU A 397 23.15 18.20 -4.44
N ASP A 398 22.71 18.42 -3.20
CA ASP A 398 22.61 17.37 -2.18
C ASP A 398 21.22 16.71 -2.29
N ALA A 399 21.26 15.43 -2.65
CA ALA A 399 20.10 14.57 -2.75
C ALA A 399 19.57 14.30 -1.34
N GLY A 400 18.29 14.65 -1.12
CA GLY A 400 17.62 14.41 0.15
C GLY A 400 17.75 12.95 0.58
N ILE A 401 18.38 12.76 1.74
CA ILE A 401 18.42 11.51 2.48
C ILE A 401 17.00 11.22 2.96
N GLU A 402 16.37 10.19 2.42
CA GLU A 402 15.16 9.62 2.99
C GLU A 402 15.55 8.93 4.31
N ASP A 403 15.19 9.57 5.42
CA ASP A 403 15.33 9.02 6.78
C ASP A 403 14.35 7.85 6.94
N ASP A 404 14.91 6.70 7.30
CA ASP A 404 14.29 5.38 7.38
C ASP A 404 13.25 5.35 8.53
N THR A 405 12.07 5.93 8.30
CA THR A 405 10.99 5.91 9.29
C THR A 405 10.31 4.54 9.32
N GLN A 406 10.15 3.97 10.52
CA GLN A 406 9.44 2.72 10.86
C GLN A 406 7.92 2.78 10.59
N VAL A 407 7.50 3.38 9.49
CA VAL A 407 6.10 3.50 9.10
C VAL A 407 5.80 2.35 8.13
N PRO A 408 4.65 1.66 8.29
CA PRO A 408 4.20 0.71 7.29
C PRO A 408 4.25 1.36 5.91
N PRO A 409 4.95 0.79 4.92
CA PRO A 409 4.86 1.29 3.56
C PRO A 409 3.38 1.28 3.15
N THR A 410 2.92 2.38 2.56
CA THR A 410 1.55 2.47 2.09
C THR A 410 1.32 1.29 1.13
N PRO A 411 0.28 0.45 1.31
CA PRO A 411 0.02 -0.65 0.39
C PRO A 411 0.05 -0.12 -1.05
N MET A 412 0.79 -0.76 -1.95
CA MET A 412 0.92 -0.34 -3.36
C MET A 412 -0.43 -0.30 -4.10
N ASN A 413 -1.45 -0.91 -3.50
CA ASN A 413 -2.85 -0.81 -3.90
C ASN A 413 -3.64 0.38 -3.31
N SER A 414 -3.01 1.26 -2.52
CA SER A 414 -3.59 2.54 -2.07
C SER A 414 -3.58 3.54 -3.23
N LEU A 415 -4.63 3.47 -4.05
CA LEU A 415 -4.97 4.49 -5.05
C LEU A 415 -3.78 4.90 -5.95
N VAL A 416 -3.05 3.93 -6.50
CA VAL A 416 -2.28 4.14 -7.73
C VAL A 416 -3.27 4.39 -8.86
N GLU A 417 -2.92 5.35 -9.71
CA GLU A 417 -3.71 6.03 -10.75
C GLU A 417 -4.79 5.16 -11.42
N GLY A 418 -5.98 5.73 -11.60
CA GLY A 418 -7.09 5.07 -12.30
C GLY A 418 -8.04 4.28 -11.39
N CYS A 419 -7.91 4.36 -10.05
CA CYS A 419 -8.99 3.89 -9.19
C CYS A 419 -10.26 4.69 -9.52
N PRO A 420 -11.40 4.05 -9.85
CA PRO A 420 -12.63 4.76 -10.20
C PRO A 420 -13.04 5.76 -9.11
N LEU A 421 -12.69 5.47 -7.85
CA LEU A 421 -13.02 6.29 -6.69
C LEU A 421 -12.32 7.65 -6.61
N ASP A 422 -11.25 7.92 -7.37
CA ASP A 422 -10.71 9.29 -7.50
C ASP A 422 -11.75 10.21 -8.18
N ASN A 423 -12.68 9.65 -8.97
CA ASN A 423 -13.77 10.35 -9.67
C ASN A 423 -15.18 9.87 -9.28
N GLY A 424 -15.31 9.03 -8.24
CA GLY A 424 -16.56 8.36 -7.88
C GLY A 424 -16.82 7.05 -8.66
N LEU A 425 -17.74 6.21 -8.16
CA LEU A 425 -18.04 4.94 -8.85
C LEU A 425 -18.54 5.19 -10.29
N PRO A 426 -18.20 4.33 -11.28
CA PRO A 426 -18.58 4.54 -12.66
C PRO A 426 -20.11 4.65 -12.78
N LYS A 427 -20.58 5.79 -13.28
CA LYS A 427 -22.00 6.06 -13.55
C LYS A 427 -22.41 5.24 -14.77
N ILE A 428 -22.91 4.03 -14.56
CA ILE A 428 -23.64 3.28 -15.59
C ILE A 428 -25.07 3.81 -15.57
N SER A 429 -25.33 4.92 -16.28
CA SER A 429 -26.70 5.36 -16.51
C SER A 429 -27.28 4.64 -17.75
N PRO A 430 -28.59 4.31 -17.77
CA PRO A 430 -29.23 3.70 -18.92
C PRO A 430 -29.04 4.54 -20.19
N GLU A 431 -28.98 5.86 -20.06
CA GLU A 431 -28.79 6.78 -21.19
C GLU A 431 -27.39 6.64 -21.82
N VAL A 432 -26.34 6.39 -21.01
CA VAL A 432 -24.96 6.18 -21.51
C VAL A 432 -24.83 4.85 -22.27
N LEU A 433 -25.59 3.83 -21.88
CA LEU A 433 -25.66 2.56 -22.61
C LEU A 433 -26.41 2.72 -23.93
N VAL A 434 -27.52 3.47 -23.94
CA VAL A 434 -28.27 3.76 -25.18
C VAL A 434 -27.43 4.60 -26.15
N GLU A 435 -26.73 5.62 -25.67
CA GLU A 435 -25.89 6.47 -26.52
C GLU A 435 -24.70 5.70 -27.14
N LYS A 436 -24.10 4.76 -26.38
CA LYS A 436 -23.02 3.89 -26.89
C LYS A 436 -23.52 2.84 -27.88
N VAL A 437 -24.70 2.24 -27.65
CA VAL A 437 -25.30 1.28 -28.59
C VAL A 437 -25.73 1.99 -29.88
N SER A 438 -26.28 3.21 -29.78
CA SER A 438 -26.59 4.04 -30.95
C SER A 438 -25.34 4.45 -31.75
N LYS A 439 -24.21 4.73 -31.08
CA LYS A 439 -22.93 5.01 -31.76
C LYS A 439 -22.34 3.77 -32.46
N MET A 440 -22.47 2.58 -31.87
CA MET A 440 -22.06 1.33 -32.52
C MET A 440 -22.92 0.99 -33.75
N ALA A 441 -24.23 1.22 -33.69
CA ALA A 441 -25.13 1.01 -34.83
C ALA A 441 -24.86 1.99 -36.00
N SER A 442 -24.35 3.19 -35.72
CA SER A 442 -24.00 4.18 -36.76
C SER A 442 -22.66 3.94 -37.47
N MET A 443 -21.82 3.04 -36.94
CA MET A 443 -20.50 2.73 -37.52
C MET A 443 -20.51 1.50 -38.45
N GLU A 444 -21.59 0.71 -38.45
CA GLU A 444 -21.74 -0.45 -39.36
C GLU A 444 -22.34 -0.10 -40.73
N ASP A 445 -22.78 1.15 -40.95
CA ASP A 445 -23.51 1.55 -42.17
C ASP A 445 -22.66 2.28 -43.23
N THR A 446 -21.32 2.22 -43.14
CA THR A 446 -20.43 2.73 -44.20
C THR A 446 -19.49 1.64 -44.72
N SER A 447 -20.05 0.66 -45.41
CA SER A 447 -19.34 -0.14 -46.41
C SER A 447 -19.68 0.39 -47.81
N PRO A 448 -18.70 0.83 -48.63
CA PRO A 448 -18.99 1.27 -49.99
C PRO A 448 -19.15 0.06 -50.92
N GLU A 449 -20.35 -0.11 -51.45
CA GLU A 449 -20.62 -0.91 -52.64
C GLU A 449 -20.01 -0.23 -53.89
N GLY A 450 -19.17 -0.98 -54.60
CA GLY A 450 -19.03 -1.00 -56.07
C GLY A 450 -18.81 0.30 -56.85
N GLN A 451 -17.58 0.48 -57.37
CA GLN A 451 -17.29 0.43 -58.82
C GLN A 451 -15.79 0.23 -59.07
#